data_AF-A0A7K0KBQ9-F1
#
_entry.id   AF-A0A7K0KBQ9-F1
#
_cell.length_a   1.000
_cell.length_b   1.000
_cell.length_c   1.000
_cell.angle_alpha   90.00
_cell.angle_beta   90.00
_cell.angle_gamma   90.00
#
_symmetry.space_group_name_H-M   'P 1'
#
loop_
_entity.id
_entity.type
_entity.pdbx_description
1 polymer ?
#
loop_
_entity_poly.entity_id
_entity_poly.type
_entity_poly.pdbx_seq_one_letter_code
_entity_poly.pdbx_strand_id
1 'polypeptide(L)' 'MEKNLSDISLRNGQKANLYVLSLSPKYRPIATEAIFECLRLGYPLNDMEITSKARELQRKRLKGNA' A
#
# COMPACT_ATOMS: atom_id res chain seq x y z
N MET A 1 6.57 -12.62 -11.26
CA MET A 1 5.11 -12.46 -11.45
C MET A 1 4.79 -11.00 -11.17
N GLU A 2 4.64 -10.18 -12.22
CA GLU A 2 4.27 -8.78 -12.09
C GLU A 2 2.78 -8.69 -11.73
N LYS A 3 2.47 -8.60 -10.44
CA LYS A 3 1.09 -8.36 -10.00
C LYS A 3 0.78 -6.89 -10.27
N ASN A 4 -0.10 -6.62 -11.24
CA ASN A 4 -0.61 -5.28 -11.44
C ASN A 4 -1.60 -4.93 -10.31
N LEU A 5 -1.60 -3.67 -9.87
CA LEU A 5 -2.57 -3.16 -8.88
C LEU A 5 -4.03 -3.40 -9.29
N SER A 6 -4.29 -3.52 -10.59
CA SER A 6 -5.61 -3.81 -11.17
C SER A 6 -6.14 -5.20 -10.84
N ASP A 7 -5.25 -6.16 -10.56
CA ASP A 7 -5.60 -7.56 -10.25
C ASP A 7 -5.74 -7.81 -8.75
N ILE A 8 -5.47 -6.78 -7.94
CA ILE A 8 -5.47 -6.85 -6.49
C ILE A 8 -6.78 -6.27 -5.96
N SER A 9 -7.49 -7.07 -5.15
CA SER A 9 -8.69 -6.64 -4.43
C SER A 9 -8.38 -6.49 -2.94
N LEU A 10 -8.82 -5.37 -2.37
CA LEU A 10 -8.84 -5.14 -0.92
C LEU A 10 -9.89 -6.03 -0.27
N ARG A 11 -9.80 -6.18 1.05
CA ARG A 11 -10.72 -6.98 1.87
C ARG A 11 -12.17 -6.50 1.78
N ASN A 12 -12.39 -5.22 1.51
CA ASN A 12 -13.71 -4.62 1.30
C ASN A 12 -14.25 -4.82 -0.13
N GLY A 13 -13.54 -5.55 -1.01
CA GLY A 13 -13.91 -5.77 -2.41
C GLY A 13 -13.52 -4.62 -3.35
N GLN A 14 -12.94 -3.53 -2.86
CA GLN A 14 -12.44 -2.45 -3.70
C GLN A 14 -11.15 -2.88 -4.42
N LYS A 15 -10.97 -2.48 -5.68
CA LYS A 15 -9.70 -2.70 -6.37
C LYS A 15 -8.60 -1.79 -5.83
N ALA A 16 -7.39 -2.33 -5.68
CA ALA A 16 -6.25 -1.61 -5.14
C ALA A 16 -5.84 -0.40 -5.97
N ASN A 17 -5.99 -0.47 -7.30
CA ASN A 17 -5.76 0.69 -8.17
C ASN A 17 -6.73 1.84 -7.87
N LEU A 18 -8.02 1.57 -7.65
CA LEU A 18 -9.02 2.58 -7.29
C LEU A 18 -8.74 3.16 -5.91
N TYR A 19 -8.35 2.32 -4.95
CA TYR A 19 -7.92 2.77 -3.63
C TYR A 19 -6.77 3.77 -3.75
N VAL A 20 -5.69 3.42 -4.46
CA VAL A 20 -4.53 4.29 -4.64
C VAL A 20 -4.90 5.58 -5.37
N LEU A 21 -5.76 5.51 -6.41
CA LEU A 21 -6.19 6.70 -7.15
C LEU A 21 -7.01 7.68 -6.29
N SER A 22 -7.76 7.17 -5.32
CA SER A 22 -8.52 8.00 -4.37
C SER A 22 -7.62 8.81 -3.41
N LEU A 23 -6.35 8.39 -3.24
CA LEU A 23 -5.39 9.09 -2.41
C LEU A 23 -4.76 10.29 -3.14
N SER A 24 -4.34 11.28 -2.34
CA SER A 24 -3.55 12.42 -2.83
C SER A 24 -2.29 11.93 -3.56
N PRO A 25 -1.88 12.56 -4.69
CA PRO A 25 -0.72 12.13 -5.48
C PRO A 25 0.55 11.88 -4.68
N LYS A 26 0.80 12.67 -3.62
CA LYS A 26 1.96 12.52 -2.73
C LYS A 26 2.00 11.18 -1.96
N TYR A 27 0.85 10.55 -1.72
CA TYR A 27 0.76 9.29 -0.96
C TYR A 27 0.63 8.06 -1.86
N ARG A 28 0.37 8.22 -3.16
CA ARG A 28 0.18 7.09 -4.08
C ARG A 28 1.39 6.15 -4.12
N PRO A 29 2.64 6.63 -4.23
CA PRO A 29 3.79 5.73 -4.33
C PRO A 29 3.95 4.85 -3.08
N ILE A 30 3.78 5.44 -1.90
CA ILE A 30 3.96 4.73 -0.63
C ILE A 30 2.79 3.82 -0.29
N ALA A 31 1.57 4.17 -0.70
CA ALA A 31 0.40 3.30 -0.56
C ALA A 31 0.52 2.08 -1.48
N THR A 32 0.99 2.26 -2.71
CA THR A 32 1.28 1.15 -3.64
C THR A 32 2.31 0.19 -3.04
N GLU A 33 3.42 0.70 -2.51
CA GLU A 33 4.44 -0.13 -1.86
C GLU A 33 3.88 -0.86 -0.63
N ALA A 34 3.09 -0.17 0.19
CA ALA A 34 2.43 -0.77 1.34
C ALA A 34 1.48 -1.91 0.95
N ILE A 35 0.72 -1.78 -0.12
CA ILE A 35 -0.15 -2.85 -0.64
C ILE A 35 0.68 -4.07 -1.05
N PHE A 36 1.77 -3.87 -1.79
CA PHE A 36 2.63 -4.97 -2.20
C PHE A 36 3.31 -5.65 -1.01
N GLU A 37 3.76 -4.87 -0.04
CA GLU A 37 4.39 -5.41 1.17
C GLU A 37 3.41 -6.18 2.04
N CYS A 38 2.17 -5.68 2.19
CA CYS A 38 1.10 -6.42 2.86
C CYS A 38 0.79 -7.74 2.14
N LEU A 39 0.72 -7.74 0.80
CA LEU A 39 0.56 -8.97 0.02
C LEU A 39 1.71 -9.95 0.21
N ARG A 40 2.96 -9.46 0.21
CA ARG A 40 4.16 -10.27 0.39
C ARG A 40 4.21 -10.93 1.76
N LEU A 41 3.74 -10.23 2.78
CA LEU A 41 3.71 -10.70 4.18
C LEU A 41 2.45 -11.52 4.51
N GLY A 42 1.49 -11.62 3.58
CA GLY A 42 0.21 -12.30 3.81
C GLY A 42 -0.75 -11.53 4.74
N TYR A 43 -0.54 -10.22 4.90
CA TYR A 43 -1.42 -9.37 5.68
C TYR A 43 -2.71 -9.04 4.92
N PRO A 44 -3.83 -8.86 5.65
CA PRO A 44 -5.08 -8.48 5.04
C PRO A 44 -4.97 -7.10 4.39
N LEU A 45 -5.40 -6.99 3.13
CA LEU A 45 -5.47 -5.73 2.41
C LEU A 45 -6.67 -4.90 2.84
N ASN A 46 -6.61 -4.35 4.06
CA ASN A 46 -7.57 -3.38 4.55
C ASN A 46 -6.89 -2.02 4.76
N ASP A 47 -7.69 -0.97 4.89
CA ASP A 47 -7.19 0.40 5.01
C ASP A 47 -6.26 0.59 6.21
N MET A 48 -6.52 -0.12 7.31
CA MET A 48 -5.71 -0.03 8.53
C MET A 48 -4.31 -0.60 8.33
N GLU A 49 -4.19 -1.80 7.76
CA GLU A 49 -2.90 -2.44 7.48
C GLU A 49 -2.12 -1.67 6.43
N ILE A 50 -2.78 -1.25 5.34
CA ILE A 50 -2.14 -0.48 4.27
C ILE A 50 -1.62 0.85 4.84
N THR A 51 -2.41 1.54 5.65
CA THR A 51 -2.00 2.81 6.28
C THR A 51 -0.88 2.61 7.30
N SER A 52 -0.98 1.57 8.14
CA SER A 52 0.05 1.22 9.13
C SER A 52 1.37 0.94 8.44
N LYS A 53 1.35 0.11 7.39
CA LYS A 53 2.53 -0.24 6.60
C LYS A 53 3.11 0.96 5.85
N ALA A 54 2.26 1.80 5.25
CA ALA A 54 2.70 3.03 4.59
C ALA A 54 3.44 3.97 5.57
N ARG A 55 2.92 4.15 6.80
CA ARG A 55 3.58 4.95 7.84
C ARG A 55 4.90 4.33 8.29
N GLU A 56 4.98 3.01 8.41
CA GLU A 56 6.22 2.31 8.73
C GLU A 56 7.28 2.54 7.66
N LEU A 57 6.92 2.36 6.38
CA LEU A 57 7.80 2.63 5.24
C LEU A 57 8.25 4.10 5.22
N GLN A 58 7.34 5.03 5.53
CA GLN A 58 7.66 6.46 5.58
C GLN A 58 8.69 6.74 6.67
N ARG A 59 8.50 6.18 7.87
CA ARG A 59 9.45 6.33 8.99
C ARG A 59 10.79 5.70 8.68
N LYS A 60 10.83 4.54 8.02
CA LYS A 60 12.08 3.89 7.58
C LYS A 60 12.85 4.78 6.60
N ARG A 61 12.17 5.40 5.63
CA ARG A 61 12.78 6.35 4.69
C ARG A 61 13.33 7.60 5.40
N LEU A 62 12.63 8.11 6.40
CA LEU A 62 13.11 9.25 7.21
C LEU A 62 14.32 8.87 8.08
N LYS A 63 14.35 7.65 8.63
CA LYS A 63 15.47 7.17 9.46
C LYS A 63 16.69 6.72 8.67
N GLY A 64 16.52 6.25 7.43
CA GLY A 64 17.61 5.84 6.55
C GLY A 64 18.28 6.99 5.79
N ASN A 65 17.68 8.18 5.82
CA ASN A 65 18.24 9.42 5.26
C ASN A 65 18.84 10.35 6.35
N ALA A 66 19.06 9.83 7.56
CA ALA A 66 19.64 10.54 8.69
C ALA A 66 21.08 10.07 8.96
#